data_AF-A0AAD7FAT1-F1
#
_entry.id   AF-A0AAD7FAT1-F1
#
_cell.length_a   1.000
_cell.length_b   1.000
_cell.length_c   1.000
_cell.angle_alpha   90.00
_cell.angle_beta   90.00
_cell.angle_gamma   90.00
#
_symmetry.space_group_name_H-M   'P 1'
#
loop_
_entity.id
_entity.type
_entity.pdbx_description
1 polymer ?
#
loop_
_entity_poly.entity_id
_entity_poly.type
_entity_poly.pdbx_seq_one_letter_code
_entity_poly.pdbx_strand_id
1 'polypeptide(L)'
;MTARDTVMSTPELLSLILARLPMRDLLIAAPFVSKTWRDITVTPVVQRALFFIPEPPSSTEPMHNPLLVEMFTPFFTEGAGNRWRWPGTPEAIMHMPWARAPDAFRRKDASWRRMLLTQPPARKMVVVETCNNRGGDTERRAVLDLGRPLCMADLYDSAVSLIDRVASSFHVRWHTEPERDVDLSVECVWTKQCCRTGKRIIEKEFFSDAKVVRKLEFGERVFRPHQ
;
A
#
# COMPACT_ATOMS: atom_id res chain seq x y z
N MET A 1 -6.00 25.02 39.51
CA MET A 1 -5.64 24.22 38.33
C MET A 1 -6.50 22.97 38.38
N THR A 2 -7.37 22.75 37.39
CA THR A 2 -8.28 21.58 37.41
C THR A 2 -7.53 20.33 36.96
N ALA A 3 -8.00 19.13 37.33
CA ALA A 3 -7.39 17.87 36.90
C ALA A 3 -7.27 17.77 35.36
N ARG A 4 -8.24 18.36 34.63
CA ARG A 4 -8.21 18.45 33.16
C ARG A 4 -7.03 19.29 32.65
N ASP A 5 -6.78 20.44 33.25
CA ASP A 5 -5.69 21.34 32.84
C ASP A 5 -4.33 20.68 33.06
N THR A 6 -4.19 19.94 34.17
CA THR A 6 -2.98 19.16 34.47
C THR A 6 -2.73 18.10 33.40
N VAL A 7 -3.74 17.30 33.04
CA VAL A 7 -3.61 16.26 32.00
C VAL A 7 -3.23 16.86 30.64
N MET A 8 -3.84 17.98 30.24
CA MET A 8 -3.56 18.65 28.97
C MET A 8 -2.18 19.34 28.94
N SER A 9 -1.60 19.60 30.11
CA SER A 9 -0.27 20.22 30.25
C SER A 9 0.86 19.19 30.38
N THR A 10 0.53 17.91 30.60
CA THR A 10 1.50 16.81 30.69
C THR A 10 1.67 16.16 29.30
N PRO A 11 2.84 16.32 28.64
CA PRO A 11 3.04 15.84 27.26
C PRO A 11 2.85 14.33 27.09
N GLU A 12 3.22 13.53 28.10
CA GLU A 12 3.12 12.07 28.08
C GLU A 12 1.65 11.64 28.04
N LEU A 13 0.82 12.20 28.92
CA LEU A 13 -0.61 11.88 28.99
C LEU A 13 -1.33 12.37 27.74
N LEU A 14 -1.02 13.58 27.28
CA LEU A 14 -1.59 14.12 26.05
C LEU A 14 -1.18 13.28 24.83
N SER A 15 0.06 12.77 24.76
CA SER A 15 0.49 11.86 23.68
C SER A 15 -0.31 10.57 23.62
N LEU A 16 -0.63 9.99 24.78
CA LEU A 16 -1.44 8.77 24.88
C LEU A 16 -2.90 9.03 24.50
N ILE A 17 -3.45 10.19 24.86
CA ILE A 17 -4.81 10.60 24.47
C ILE A 17 -4.90 10.81 22.96
N LEU A 18 -3.96 11.58 22.39
CA LEU A 18 -3.91 11.84 20.96
C LEU A 18 -3.74 10.54 20.17
N ALA A 19 -2.89 9.62 20.62
CA ALA A 19 -2.70 8.32 19.96
C ALA A 19 -3.97 7.44 19.87
N ARG A 20 -5.04 7.77 20.60
CA ARG A 20 -6.34 7.07 20.51
C ARG A 20 -7.35 7.75 19.59
N LEU A 21 -7.03 8.92 19.04
CA LEU A 21 -7.90 9.61 18.09
C LEU A 21 -7.82 8.98 16.69
N PRO A 22 -8.86 9.17 15.84
CA PRO A 22 -8.79 8.80 14.44
C PRO A 22 -7.56 9.42 13.75
N MET A 23 -6.88 8.66 12.89
CA MET A 23 -5.67 9.13 12.21
C MET A 23 -5.88 10.42 11.40
N ARG A 24 -7.06 10.59 10.79
CA ARG A 24 -7.40 11.82 10.07
C ARG A 24 -7.27 13.03 11.01
N ASP A 25 -7.91 12.98 12.18
CA ASP A 25 -7.88 14.08 13.14
C ASP A 25 -6.45 14.38 13.62
N LEU A 26 -5.63 13.35 13.80
CA LEU A 26 -4.22 13.52 14.15
C LEU A 26 -3.38 14.20 13.07
N LEU A 27 -3.71 13.98 11.79
CA LEU A 27 -2.99 14.56 10.66
C LEU A 27 -3.45 15.99 10.34
N ILE A 28 -4.76 16.25 10.41
CA ILE A 28 -5.34 17.50 9.87
C ILE A 28 -5.89 18.45 10.94
N ALA A 29 -6.23 17.98 12.14
CA ALA A 29 -6.82 18.83 13.18
C ALA A 29 -5.85 19.10 14.33
N ALA A 30 -5.27 18.04 14.91
CA ALA A 30 -4.45 18.14 16.12
C ALA A 30 -3.27 19.14 16.03
N PRO A 31 -2.47 19.20 14.93
CA PRO A 31 -1.34 20.13 14.81
C PRO A 31 -1.74 21.61 14.74
N PHE A 32 -3.02 21.91 14.56
CA PHE A 32 -3.56 23.26 14.41
C PHE A 32 -4.27 23.77 15.67
N VAL A 33 -4.45 22.92 16.69
CA VAL A 33 -5.09 23.31 17.97
C VAL A 33 -4.15 24.21 18.79
N SER A 34 -2.89 23.82 18.95
CA SER A 34 -1.88 24.56 19.69
C SER A 34 -0.45 24.16 19.29
N LYS A 35 0.55 24.94 19.75
CA LYS A 35 1.97 24.57 19.57
C LYS A 35 2.31 23.26 20.29
N THR A 36 1.82 23.10 21.53
CA THR A 36 2.02 21.88 22.32
C THR A 36 1.47 20.64 21.61
N TRP A 37 0.27 20.73 21.02
CA TRP A 37 -0.32 19.60 20.28
C TRP A 37 0.49 19.25 19.05
N ARG A 38 0.97 20.26 18.31
CA ARG A 38 1.86 20.06 17.16
C ARG A 38 3.18 19.39 17.55
N ASP A 39 3.75 19.77 18.68
CA ASP A 39 4.99 19.16 19.17
C ASP A 39 4.75 17.71 19.63
N ILE A 40 3.54 17.39 20.10
CA ILE A 40 3.17 16.03 20.50
C ILE A 40 2.89 15.14 19.28
N THR A 41 2.35 15.66 18.18
CA THR A 41 2.08 14.82 17.00
C THR A 41 3.34 14.21 16.38
N VAL A 42 4.51 14.82 16.62
CA VAL A 42 5.81 14.28 16.17
C VAL A 42 6.46 13.31 17.15
N THR A 43 5.84 13.06 18.31
CA THR A 43 6.38 12.11 19.31
C THR A 43 6.29 10.66 18.80
N PRO A 44 7.19 9.76 19.26
CA PRO A 44 7.19 8.37 18.81
C PRO A 44 5.87 7.63 19.06
N VAL A 45 5.15 7.96 20.13
CA VAL A 45 3.85 7.35 20.46
C VAL A 45 2.82 7.64 19.38
N VAL A 46 2.67 8.91 19.00
CA VAL A 46 1.73 9.33 17.96
C VAL A 46 2.19 8.89 16.57
N GLN A 47 3.50 8.95 16.30
CA GLN A 47 4.05 8.51 15.02
C GLN A 47 3.90 6.99 14.80
N ARG A 48 3.94 6.16 15.84
CA ARG A 48 3.55 4.74 15.76
C ARG A 48 2.06 4.58 15.49
N ALA A 49 1.20 5.32 16.19
CA ALA A 49 -0.24 5.28 15.94
C ALA A 49 -0.63 5.71 14.51
N LEU A 50 0.17 6.61 13.91
CA LEU A 50 0.06 7.06 12.52
C LEU A 50 0.78 6.15 11.51
N PHE A 51 1.35 5.02 11.95
CA PHE A 51 2.11 4.10 11.11
C PHE A 51 3.30 4.75 10.41
N PHE A 52 3.92 5.80 10.96
CA PHE A 52 5.19 6.35 10.44
C PHE A 52 6.41 5.68 11.04
N ILE A 53 6.27 5.13 12.26
CA ILE A 53 7.34 4.46 12.99
C ILE A 53 6.88 3.04 13.31
N PRO A 54 7.74 2.02 13.13
CA PRO A 54 7.45 0.66 13.56
C PRO A 54 7.06 0.57 15.03
N GLU A 55 5.97 -0.12 15.30
CA GLU A 55 5.67 -0.63 16.63
C GLU A 55 6.50 -1.89 16.90
N PRO A 56 7.08 -2.07 18.09
CA PRO A 56 7.70 -3.34 18.46
C PRO A 56 6.67 -4.48 18.30
N PRO A 57 7.11 -5.68 17.92
CA PRO A 57 6.21 -6.81 17.69
C PRO A 57 5.54 -7.21 19.01
N SER A 58 4.35 -6.68 19.25
CA SER A 58 3.52 -6.95 20.43
C SER A 58 2.39 -7.94 20.11
N SER A 59 2.03 -8.06 18.83
CA SER A 59 0.96 -8.92 18.32
C SER A 59 1.48 -9.83 17.21
N THR A 60 0.96 -11.05 17.19
CA THR A 60 1.19 -12.02 16.11
C THR A 60 0.36 -11.70 14.86
N GLU A 61 -0.77 -11.01 15.02
CA GLU A 61 -1.63 -10.64 13.90
C GLU A 61 -1.26 -9.26 13.34
N PRO A 62 -0.99 -9.15 12.01
CA PRO A 62 -0.67 -7.89 11.38
C PRO A 62 -1.91 -6.99 11.29
N MET A 63 -1.84 -5.83 11.91
CA MET A 63 -2.86 -4.79 11.77
C MET A 63 -2.57 -3.94 10.54
N HIS A 64 -3.49 -3.88 9.57
CA HIS A 64 -3.40 -2.96 8.44
C HIS A 64 -3.63 -1.51 8.88
N ASN A 65 -2.97 -0.57 8.21
CA ASN A 65 -3.19 0.86 8.41
C ASN A 65 -4.62 1.26 7.96
N PRO A 66 -5.54 1.64 8.88
CA PRO A 66 -6.94 1.87 8.49
C PRO A 66 -7.14 3.07 7.56
N LEU A 67 -6.26 4.08 7.60
CA LEU A 67 -6.32 5.20 6.65
C LEU A 67 -5.99 4.72 5.23
N LEU A 68 -5.01 3.84 5.09
CA LEU A 68 -4.65 3.26 3.79
C LEU A 68 -5.73 2.29 3.29
N VAL A 69 -6.35 1.50 4.17
CA VAL A 69 -7.48 0.61 3.81
C VAL A 69 -8.65 1.42 3.24
N GLU A 70 -8.94 2.57 3.83
CA GLU A 70 -10.01 3.46 3.36
C GLU A 70 -9.66 4.10 2.00
N MET A 71 -8.42 4.57 1.81
CA MET A 71 -8.02 5.27 0.57
C MET A 71 -7.67 4.33 -0.59
N PHE A 72 -7.20 3.12 -0.29
CA PHE A 72 -6.64 2.15 -1.24
C PHE A 72 -7.30 0.77 -1.11
N THR A 73 -8.61 0.73 -0.90
CA THR A 73 -9.38 -0.49 -0.58
C THR A 73 -9.02 -1.76 -1.37
N PRO A 74 -8.86 -1.75 -2.71
CA PRO A 74 -8.49 -2.93 -3.50
C PRO A 74 -7.12 -3.53 -3.16
N PHE A 75 -6.22 -2.78 -2.51
CA PHE A 75 -4.91 -3.27 -2.07
C PHE A 75 -5.01 -4.03 -0.73
N PHE A 76 -6.11 -3.86 -0.01
CA PHE A 76 -6.36 -4.46 1.29
C PHE A 76 -7.60 -5.36 1.29
N THR A 77 -8.26 -5.52 0.14
CA THR A 77 -9.41 -6.41 -0.02
C THR A 77 -8.91 -7.79 -0.44
N GLU A 78 -9.17 -8.80 0.38
CA GLU A 78 -8.92 -10.18 0.00
C GLU A 78 -9.84 -10.58 -1.16
N GLY A 79 -9.24 -11.13 -2.22
CA GLY A 79 -10.00 -11.73 -3.30
C GLY A 79 -10.41 -13.14 -2.90
N ALA A 80 -11.57 -13.60 -3.36
CA ALA A 80 -11.84 -15.04 -3.38
C ALA A 80 -10.68 -15.70 -4.15
N GLY A 81 -10.05 -16.75 -3.62
CA GLY A 81 -8.76 -17.30 -4.08
C GLY A 81 -8.63 -17.73 -5.56
N ASN A 82 -9.61 -17.41 -6.41
CA ASN A 82 -9.50 -17.44 -7.85
C ASN A 82 -9.19 -16.05 -8.44
N ARG A 83 -8.27 -16.00 -9.41
CA ARG A 83 -7.84 -14.76 -10.08
C ARG A 83 -8.92 -14.01 -10.86
N TRP A 84 -10.03 -14.68 -11.15
CA TRP A 84 -11.16 -14.12 -11.88
C TRP A 84 -12.08 -13.27 -11.00
N ARG A 85 -12.00 -13.42 -9.67
CA ARG A 85 -12.76 -12.64 -8.68
C ARG A 85 -11.87 -11.66 -7.92
N TRP A 86 -10.70 -11.34 -8.47
CA TRP A 86 -9.82 -10.35 -7.85
C TRP A 86 -10.43 -8.93 -7.90
N PRO A 87 -10.28 -8.16 -6.82
CA PRO A 87 -10.93 -6.86 -6.68
C PRO A 87 -10.33 -5.77 -7.59
N GLY A 88 -9.08 -5.92 -8.03
CA GLY A 88 -8.41 -4.93 -8.90
C GLY A 88 -8.69 -5.16 -10.39
N THR A 89 -9.95 -5.05 -10.81
CA THR A 89 -10.26 -4.94 -12.24
C THR A 89 -9.94 -3.53 -12.75
N PRO A 90 -9.73 -3.33 -14.06
CA PRO A 90 -9.61 -1.98 -14.63
C PRO A 90 -10.78 -1.06 -14.24
N GLU A 91 -11.98 -1.61 -14.19
CA GLU A 91 -13.20 -0.90 -13.76
C GLU A 91 -13.12 -0.49 -12.28
N ALA A 92 -12.73 -1.39 -11.38
CA ALA A 92 -12.56 -1.07 -9.97
C ALA A 92 -11.52 0.05 -9.76
N ILE A 93 -10.41 0.02 -10.51
CA ILE A 93 -9.38 1.07 -10.50
C ILE A 93 -9.96 2.43 -10.93
N MET A 94 -10.88 2.48 -11.90
CA MET A 94 -11.52 3.72 -12.35
C MET A 94 -12.50 4.32 -11.32
N HIS A 95 -13.06 3.51 -10.41
CA HIS A 95 -14.02 3.98 -9.41
C HIS A 95 -13.38 4.45 -8.10
N MET A 96 -12.07 4.32 -7.98
CA MET A 96 -11.31 4.63 -6.78
C MET A 96 -11.13 6.14 -6.54
N PRO A 97 -10.87 6.57 -5.28
CA PRO A 97 -10.62 7.98 -4.95
C PRO A 97 -9.51 8.61 -5.80
N TRP A 98 -8.48 7.83 -6.18
CA TRP A 98 -7.38 8.28 -7.02
C TRP A 98 -7.76 8.64 -8.46
N ALA A 99 -8.90 8.17 -8.94
CA ALA A 99 -9.37 8.40 -10.30
C ALA A 99 -10.15 9.72 -10.33
N ARG A 100 -10.75 10.08 -9.19
CA ARG A 100 -11.44 11.36 -8.98
C ARG A 100 -10.48 12.50 -8.65
N ALA A 101 -9.34 12.21 -8.03
CA ALA A 101 -8.34 13.20 -7.63
C ALA A 101 -6.90 12.75 -7.95
N PRO A 102 -6.56 12.52 -9.23
CA PRO A 102 -5.26 11.97 -9.63
C PRO A 102 -4.06 12.76 -9.08
N ASP A 103 -4.13 14.08 -9.12
CA ASP A 103 -3.01 14.93 -8.70
C ASP A 103 -2.70 14.79 -7.21
N ALA A 104 -3.71 14.56 -6.38
CA ALA A 104 -3.52 14.33 -4.94
C ALA A 104 -2.75 13.03 -4.67
N PHE A 105 -2.94 11.99 -5.50
CA PHE A 105 -2.26 10.71 -5.39
C PHE A 105 -0.90 10.67 -6.12
N ARG A 106 -0.61 11.64 -6.99
CA ARG A 106 0.72 11.79 -7.62
C ARG A 106 1.73 12.55 -6.78
N ARG A 107 1.27 13.34 -5.80
CA ARG A 107 2.12 14.14 -4.92
C ARG A 107 3.23 13.30 -4.27
N LYS A 108 4.49 13.67 -4.54
CA LYS A 108 5.69 12.95 -4.03
C LYS A 108 5.89 13.15 -2.52
N ASP A 109 5.38 14.24 -2.00
CA ASP A 109 5.48 14.67 -0.61
C ASP A 109 4.28 14.23 0.25
N ALA A 110 3.30 13.53 -0.34
CA ALA A 110 2.11 13.13 0.38
C ALA A 110 2.46 12.22 1.57
N SER A 111 1.89 12.53 2.75
CA SER A 111 2.24 11.86 4.00
C SER A 111 1.99 10.36 3.94
N TRP A 112 0.90 9.91 3.32
CA TRP A 112 0.55 8.50 3.15
C TRP A 112 1.66 7.68 2.48
N ARG A 113 2.49 8.28 1.60
CA ARG A 113 3.61 7.59 0.93
C ARG A 113 4.65 7.05 1.91
N ARG A 114 4.78 7.68 3.07
CA ARG A 114 5.74 7.31 4.12
C ARG A 114 5.12 6.43 5.20
N MET A 115 3.82 6.19 5.15
CA MET A 115 3.15 5.33 6.12
C MET A 115 3.45 3.87 5.83
N LEU A 116 3.68 3.10 6.89
CA LEU A 116 3.77 1.66 6.89
C LEU A 116 2.44 1.05 6.51
N LEU A 117 2.51 -0.10 5.84
CA LEU A 117 1.33 -0.83 5.40
C LEU A 117 0.64 -1.55 6.56
N THR A 118 1.44 -2.13 7.47
CA THR A 118 1.01 -2.95 8.60
C THR A 118 1.83 -2.66 9.85
N GLN A 119 1.31 -3.05 11.00
CA GLN A 119 2.06 -3.22 12.24
C GLN A 119 1.81 -4.65 12.79
N PRO A 120 2.84 -5.49 12.95
CA PRO A 120 4.26 -5.25 12.64
C PRO A 120 4.53 -4.90 11.16
N PRO A 121 5.62 -4.18 10.86
CA PRO A 121 5.86 -3.70 9.50
C PRO A 121 6.25 -4.82 8.55
N ALA A 122 5.55 -4.90 7.40
CA ALA A 122 5.99 -5.68 6.25
C ALA A 122 7.38 -5.23 5.77
N ARG A 123 8.24 -6.16 5.37
CA ARG A 123 9.64 -5.94 4.98
C ARG A 123 9.94 -6.42 3.57
N LYS A 124 9.33 -7.52 3.16
CA LYS A 124 9.56 -8.17 1.87
C LYS A 124 8.25 -8.31 1.13
N MET A 125 8.26 -7.94 -0.15
CA MET A 125 7.16 -8.23 -1.04
C MET A 125 7.64 -8.88 -2.32
N VAL A 126 6.79 -9.69 -2.94
CA VAL A 126 7.03 -10.22 -4.27
C VAL A 126 6.06 -9.61 -5.27
N VAL A 127 6.57 -9.16 -6.40
CA VAL A 127 5.75 -8.74 -7.54
C VAL A 127 5.66 -9.91 -8.51
N VAL A 128 4.43 -10.37 -8.76
CA VAL A 128 4.15 -11.52 -9.63
C VAL A 128 3.42 -11.03 -10.87
N GLU A 129 3.98 -11.32 -12.04
CA GLU A 129 3.33 -11.09 -13.31
C GLU A 129 3.00 -12.42 -13.98
N THR A 130 1.72 -12.62 -14.30
CA THR A 130 1.23 -13.82 -14.97
C THR A 130 0.62 -13.46 -16.32
N CYS A 131 1.04 -14.12 -17.40
CA CYS A 131 0.46 -13.96 -18.73
C CYS A 131 -0.25 -15.24 -19.17
N ASN A 132 -1.55 -15.13 -19.39
CA ASN A 132 -2.42 -16.22 -19.81
C ASN A 132 -2.41 -16.38 -21.32
N ASN A 133 -2.14 -17.60 -21.78
CA ASN A 133 -2.22 -18.00 -23.18
C ASN A 133 -3.08 -19.27 -23.33
N ARG A 134 -3.57 -19.52 -24.55
CA ARG A 134 -4.34 -20.74 -24.87
C ARG A 134 -3.59 -22.06 -24.58
N GLY A 135 -2.25 -22.03 -24.56
CA GLY A 135 -1.41 -23.21 -24.31
C GLY A 135 -0.88 -23.34 -22.89
N GLY A 136 -1.20 -22.41 -21.98
CA GLY A 136 -0.66 -22.37 -20.63
C GLY A 136 -0.35 -20.95 -20.16
N ASP A 137 -0.11 -20.82 -18.87
CA ASP A 137 0.25 -19.57 -18.23
C ASP A 137 1.78 -19.43 -18.17
N THR A 138 2.25 -18.20 -18.21
CA THR A 138 3.65 -17.89 -17.94
C THR A 138 3.72 -16.93 -16.77
N GLU A 139 4.62 -17.18 -15.85
CA GLU A 139 4.77 -16.39 -14.62
C GLU A 139 6.20 -15.88 -14.52
N ARG A 140 6.37 -14.65 -14.04
CA ARG A 140 7.66 -14.13 -13.60
C ARG A 140 7.50 -13.39 -12.28
N ARG A 141 8.56 -13.40 -11.47
CA ARG A 141 8.54 -12.85 -10.11
C ARG A 141 9.72 -11.91 -9.91
N ALA A 142 9.52 -10.85 -9.13
CA ALA A 142 10.56 -9.96 -8.65
C ALA A 142 10.39 -9.81 -7.13
N VAL A 143 11.46 -10.00 -6.36
CA VAL A 143 11.42 -9.77 -4.91
C VAL A 143 11.89 -8.34 -4.63
N LEU A 144 11.15 -7.63 -3.79
CA LEU A 144 11.54 -6.35 -3.25
C LEU A 144 11.84 -6.52 -1.76
N ASP A 145 13.13 -6.51 -1.45
CA ASP A 145 13.66 -6.38 -0.10
C ASP A 145 14.56 -5.14 -0.08
N LEU A 146 14.18 -4.14 0.72
CA LEU A 146 14.89 -2.86 0.80
C LEU A 146 15.79 -2.77 2.03
N GLY A 147 15.86 -3.82 2.87
CA GLY A 147 16.49 -3.75 4.18
C GLY A 147 15.79 -2.81 5.17
N ARG A 148 14.62 -2.27 4.81
CA ARG A 148 13.77 -1.41 5.64
C ARG A 148 12.29 -1.84 5.53
N PRO A 149 11.47 -1.48 6.52
CA PRO A 149 10.01 -1.61 6.40
C PRO A 149 9.47 -1.00 5.11
N LEU A 150 8.51 -1.70 4.51
CA LEU A 150 7.77 -1.27 3.33
C LEU A 150 6.76 -0.20 3.71
N CYS A 151 6.74 0.87 2.92
CA CYS A 151 5.74 1.92 3.03
C CYS A 151 4.77 1.87 1.86
N MET A 152 3.69 2.64 1.95
CA MET A 152 2.67 2.71 0.90
C MET A 152 3.24 3.14 -0.45
N ALA A 153 4.29 3.97 -0.49
CA ALA A 153 4.93 4.32 -1.77
C ALA A 153 5.49 3.09 -2.50
N ASP A 154 6.10 2.15 -1.76
CA ASP A 154 6.72 0.97 -2.36
C ASP A 154 5.65 0.08 -3.01
N LEU A 155 4.51 -0.11 -2.33
CA LEU A 155 3.36 -0.85 -2.85
C LEU A 155 2.69 -0.09 -4.02
N TYR A 156 2.42 1.20 -3.83
CA TYR A 156 1.74 2.05 -4.81
C TYR A 156 2.52 2.14 -6.12
N ASP A 157 3.80 2.48 -6.06
CA ASP A 157 4.64 2.64 -7.25
C ASP A 157 4.79 1.30 -8.00
N SER A 158 4.87 0.18 -7.26
CA SER A 158 4.93 -1.16 -7.86
C SER A 158 3.62 -1.54 -8.54
N ALA A 159 2.48 -1.33 -7.88
CA ALA A 159 1.17 -1.60 -8.44
C ALA A 159 0.88 -0.75 -9.68
N VAL A 160 1.16 0.55 -9.61
CA VAL A 160 0.96 1.49 -10.73
C VAL A 160 1.86 1.13 -11.91
N SER A 161 3.12 0.76 -11.67
CA SER A 161 4.02 0.31 -12.75
C SER A 161 3.48 -0.92 -13.50
N LEU A 162 2.67 -1.76 -12.85
CA LEU A 162 2.02 -2.91 -13.49
C LEU A 162 0.75 -2.46 -14.22
N ILE A 163 -0.08 -1.64 -13.59
CA ILE A 163 -1.38 -1.18 -14.11
C ILE A 163 -1.24 -0.24 -15.32
N ASP A 164 -0.14 0.48 -15.48
CA ASP A 164 0.11 1.34 -16.65
C ASP A 164 0.11 0.54 -17.99
N ARG A 165 0.31 -0.77 -17.94
CA ARG A 165 0.16 -1.68 -19.08
C ARG A 165 -1.28 -2.27 -19.04
N VAL A 166 -1.89 -2.76 -20.15
CA VAL A 166 -3.23 -3.43 -20.12
C VAL A 166 -3.34 -4.69 -19.22
N ALA A 167 -3.31 -4.54 -17.90
CA ALA A 167 -3.55 -5.64 -16.98
C ALA A 167 -5.01 -6.07 -17.10
N SER A 168 -5.26 -7.37 -17.12
CA SER A 168 -6.62 -7.91 -17.06
C SER A 168 -7.15 -7.90 -15.62
N SER A 169 -6.28 -8.11 -14.63
CA SER A 169 -6.59 -7.95 -13.22
C SER A 169 -5.34 -7.70 -12.37
N PHE A 170 -5.55 -7.14 -11.19
CA PHE A 170 -4.56 -6.84 -10.16
C PHE A 170 -5.08 -7.27 -8.78
N HIS A 171 -4.19 -7.76 -7.92
CA HIS A 171 -4.53 -8.14 -6.56
C HIS A 171 -3.31 -8.08 -5.64
N VAL A 172 -3.50 -7.61 -4.41
CA VAL A 172 -2.50 -7.72 -3.35
C VAL A 172 -2.94 -8.83 -2.42
N ARG A 173 -2.10 -9.85 -2.27
CA ARG A 173 -2.30 -10.94 -1.31
C ARG A 173 -1.36 -10.74 -0.13
N TRP A 174 -1.93 -10.69 1.06
CA TRP A 174 -1.21 -10.64 2.32
C TRP A 174 -0.91 -12.06 2.79
N HIS A 175 0.31 -12.31 3.28
CA HIS A 175 0.71 -13.61 3.78
C HIS A 175 0.80 -13.55 5.30
N THR A 176 0.07 -14.43 5.97
CA THR A 176 0.03 -14.53 7.44
C THR A 176 0.91 -15.66 7.98
N GLU A 177 1.41 -16.54 7.11
CA GLU A 177 2.21 -17.70 7.48
C GLU A 177 3.71 -17.34 7.58
N PRO A 178 4.35 -17.53 8.76
CA PRO A 178 5.76 -17.22 8.97
C PRO A 178 6.73 -18.09 8.15
N GLU A 179 6.25 -19.14 7.49
CA GLU A 179 7.05 -19.97 6.58
C GLU A 179 7.33 -19.28 5.24
N ARG A 180 6.59 -18.22 4.88
CA ARG A 180 6.84 -17.47 3.64
C ARG A 180 7.90 -16.41 3.92
N ASP A 181 8.99 -16.44 3.15
CA ASP A 181 10.05 -15.40 3.15
C ASP A 181 9.55 -14.01 2.68
N VAL A 182 8.23 -13.82 2.50
CA VAL A 182 7.61 -12.58 2.01
C VAL A 182 6.33 -12.27 2.79
N ASP A 183 6.13 -11.01 3.15
CA ASP A 183 4.97 -10.55 3.92
C ASP A 183 3.75 -10.31 3.04
N LEU A 184 3.95 -9.92 1.78
CA LEU A 184 2.88 -9.75 0.79
C LEU A 184 3.33 -10.07 -0.64
N SER A 185 2.36 -10.33 -1.50
CA SER A 185 2.56 -10.43 -2.94
C SER A 185 1.64 -9.48 -3.70
N VAL A 186 2.22 -8.72 -4.62
CA VAL A 186 1.52 -7.86 -5.56
C VAL A 186 1.41 -8.61 -6.88
N GLU A 187 0.21 -9.07 -7.21
CA GLU A 187 -0.04 -9.95 -8.35
C GLU A 187 -0.80 -9.25 -9.46
N CYS A 188 -0.37 -9.47 -10.68
CA CYS A 188 -0.99 -8.91 -11.86
C CYS A 188 -1.11 -9.95 -12.97
N VAL A 189 -2.29 -10.06 -13.57
CA VAL A 189 -2.58 -11.02 -14.63
C VAL A 189 -2.84 -10.29 -15.94
N TRP A 190 -2.21 -10.81 -17.00
CA TRP A 190 -2.23 -10.35 -18.38
C TRP A 190 -2.85 -11.44 -19.26
N THR A 191 -3.44 -11.06 -20.38
CA THR A 191 -3.69 -12.02 -21.48
C THR A 191 -2.67 -11.82 -22.60
N LYS A 192 -2.43 -12.86 -23.41
CA LYS A 192 -1.59 -12.74 -24.62
C LYS A 192 -1.96 -11.54 -25.49
N GLN A 193 -3.25 -11.25 -25.57
CA GLN A 193 -3.79 -10.15 -26.35
C GLN A 193 -3.38 -8.80 -25.77
N CYS A 194 -3.40 -8.63 -24.44
CA CYS A 194 -2.85 -7.47 -23.75
C CYS A 194 -1.35 -7.29 -24.04
N CYS A 195 -0.57 -8.36 -23.97
CA CYS A 195 0.89 -8.32 -24.22
C CYS A 195 1.24 -7.95 -25.67
N ARG A 196 0.41 -8.33 -26.64
CA ARG A 196 0.61 -8.04 -28.07
C ARG A 196 0.15 -6.64 -28.47
N THR A 197 -0.88 -6.12 -27.82
CA THR A 197 -1.48 -4.84 -28.21
C THR A 197 -0.74 -3.64 -27.64
N GLY A 198 0.01 -3.79 -26.53
CA GLY A 198 0.82 -2.72 -25.96
C GLY A 198 0.05 -1.43 -25.62
N LYS A 199 -1.28 -1.48 -25.66
CA LYS A 199 -2.12 -0.31 -25.37
C LYS A 199 -1.92 0.04 -23.89
N ARG A 200 -1.95 1.32 -23.53
CA ARG A 200 -2.08 1.71 -22.13
C ARG A 200 -3.58 1.86 -21.87
N ILE A 201 -4.11 1.27 -20.79
CA ILE A 201 -5.52 1.49 -20.40
C ILE A 201 -5.73 2.94 -20.02
N ILE A 202 -4.66 3.55 -19.53
CA ILE A 202 -4.69 4.85 -18.93
C ILE A 202 -3.94 5.77 -19.89
N GLU A 203 -4.63 6.79 -20.42
CA GLU A 203 -4.02 7.79 -21.30
C GLU A 203 -2.70 8.26 -20.67
N LYS A 204 -1.70 8.52 -21.52
CA LYS A 204 -0.35 8.91 -21.07
C LYS A 204 -0.44 9.90 -19.91
N GLU A 205 -1.34 10.87 -19.96
CA GLU A 205 -1.51 11.91 -18.94
C GLU A 205 -1.78 11.41 -17.51
N PHE A 206 -2.36 10.22 -17.31
CA PHE A 206 -2.73 9.82 -15.95
C PHE A 206 -1.54 9.30 -15.11
N PHE A 207 -0.52 8.72 -15.77
CA PHE A 207 0.66 8.13 -15.13
C PHE A 207 1.98 8.44 -15.86
N SER A 208 1.99 9.27 -16.92
CA SER A 208 3.19 9.62 -17.71
C SER A 208 4.30 10.23 -16.87
N ASP A 209 3.93 10.95 -15.82
CA ASP A 209 4.86 11.66 -14.96
C ASP A 209 5.28 10.85 -13.73
N ALA A 210 4.61 9.72 -13.48
CA ALA A 210 5.15 8.66 -12.64
C ALA A 210 6.27 7.96 -13.43
N LYS A 211 7.40 8.66 -13.63
CA LYS A 211 8.67 7.99 -13.93
C LYS A 211 8.83 6.92 -12.87
N VAL A 212 8.60 5.67 -13.26
CA VAL A 212 8.77 4.45 -12.48
C VAL A 212 10.06 4.61 -11.68
N VAL A 213 9.95 4.90 -10.39
CA VAL A 213 11.11 5.29 -9.57
C VAL A 213 12.00 4.07 -9.34
N ARG A 214 11.52 2.84 -9.60
CA ARG A 214 12.28 1.61 -9.36
C ARG A 214 12.05 0.57 -10.46
N LYS A 215 13.14 0.19 -11.12
CA LYS A 215 13.16 -0.93 -12.07
C LYS A 215 13.12 -2.22 -11.26
N LEU A 216 11.99 -2.91 -11.24
CA LEU A 216 11.88 -4.25 -10.65
C LEU A 216 12.73 -5.22 -11.48
N GLU A 217 13.60 -5.97 -10.80
CA GLU A 217 14.41 -7.02 -11.42
C GLU A 217 13.60 -8.32 -11.40
N PHE A 218 12.99 -8.64 -12.54
CA PHE A 218 12.25 -9.88 -12.70
C PHE A 218 13.21 -11.04 -12.99
N GLY A 219 13.02 -12.14 -12.28
CA GLY A 219 13.65 -13.42 -12.59
C GLY A 219 13.14 -14.03 -13.89
N GLU A 220 13.63 -15.25 -14.18
CA GLU A 220 13.26 -15.99 -15.37
C GLU A 220 11.76 -16.28 -15.45
N ARG A 221 11.25 -16.35 -16.68
CA ARG A 221 9.84 -16.65 -16.94
C ARG A 221 9.62 -18.16 -16.88
N VAL A 222 8.79 -18.59 -15.95
CA VAL A 222 8.41 -19.99 -15.74
C VAL A 222 7.11 -20.28 -16.47
N PHE A 223 7.05 -21.38 -17.21
CA PHE A 223 5.83 -21.86 -17.87
C PHE A 223 5.04 -22.80 -16.95
N ARG A 224 3.72 -22.60 -16.88
CA ARG A 224 2.78 -23.43 -16.13
C ARG A 224 1.67 -23.93 -17.07
N PRO A 225 1.61 -25.23 -17.40
CA PRO A 225 0.51 -25.77 -18.19
C PRO A 225 -0.81 -25.67 -17.41
N HIS A 226 -1.93 -25.52 -18.13
CA HIS A 226 -3.26 -25.62 -17.51
C HIS A 226 -3.46 -27.06 -17.02
N GLN A 227 -3.79 -27.25 -15.74
CA GLN A 227 -4.22 -28.55 -15.21
C GLN A 227 -5.60 -28.93 -15.73
#